data_AF-A0A359M2Y0-F1
#
_entry.id   AF-A0A359M2Y0-F1
#
_cell.length_a   1.000
_cell.length_b   1.000
_cell.length_c   1.000
_cell.angle_alpha   90.00
_cell.angle_beta   90.00
_cell.angle_gamma   90.00
#
_symmetry.space_group_name_H-M   'P 1'
#
loop_
_entity.id
_entity.type
_entity.pdbx_description
1 polymer ?
#
loop_
_entity_poly.entity_id
_entity_poly.type
_entity_poly.pdbx_seq_one_letter_code
_entity_poly.pdbx_strand_id
1 'polypeptide(L)'
;HREFLEQLRKLDGFPANVLDRPELLKLAMPALLADARLYRNYVYSEAPPLDLPIFAYGGENDPNVTAAHVEAWREQTTRTFTCRMLPGGHFFIQQPAFPPCLRRDLAG
;
A
#
# COMPACT_ATOMS: atom_id res chain seq x y z
N HIS A 1 18.36 -9.48 -8.08
CA HIS A 1 17.79 -8.66 -7.00
C HIS A 1 18.04 -7.15 -7.12
N ARG A 2 18.93 -6.68 -8.01
CA ARG A 2 19.28 -5.25 -8.10
C ARG A 2 18.08 -4.35 -8.40
N GLU A 3 17.25 -4.73 -9.36
CA GLU A 3 16.02 -3.99 -9.71
C GLU A 3 15.01 -3.94 -8.56
N PHE A 4 14.86 -5.02 -7.80
CA PHE A 4 13.96 -5.05 -6.63
C PHE A 4 14.45 -4.12 -5.52
N LEU A 5 15.75 -4.05 -5.29
CA LEU A 5 16.35 -3.11 -4.35
C LEU A 5 16.16 -1.65 -4.79
N GLU A 6 16.28 -1.37 -6.09
CA GLU A 6 16.01 -0.05 -6.65
C GLU A 6 14.53 0.34 -6.51
N GLN A 7 13.62 -0.61 -6.66
CA GLN A 7 12.19 -0.38 -6.38
C GLN A 7 11.97 -0.05 -4.91
N LEU A 8 12.54 -0.82 -3.98
CA LEU A 8 12.43 -0.55 -2.54
C LEU A 8 13.01 0.82 -2.15
N ARG A 9 14.11 1.24 -2.79
CA ARG A 9 14.71 2.57 -2.58
C ARG A 9 13.82 3.74 -3.01
N LYS A 10 12.92 3.51 -3.97
CA LYS A 10 11.98 4.53 -4.45
C LYS A 10 10.74 4.67 -3.56
N LEU A 11 10.56 3.76 -2.58
CA LEU A 11 9.43 3.83 -1.67
C LEU A 11 9.84 4.63 -0.42
N ASP A 12 9.39 5.88 -0.37
CA ASP A 12 9.61 6.78 0.77
C ASP A 12 9.04 6.16 2.06
N GLY A 13 9.89 5.55 2.89
CA GLY A 13 9.48 4.92 4.16
C GLY A 13 10.04 3.52 4.39
N PHE A 14 10.70 2.90 3.41
CA PHE A 14 11.54 1.74 3.71
C PHE A 14 12.73 2.20 4.55
N PRO A 15 13.07 1.54 5.69
CA PRO A 15 14.10 2.03 6.59
C PRO A 15 15.45 2.12 5.88
N ALA A 16 15.94 3.34 5.64
CA ALA A 16 17.22 3.57 4.93
C ALA A 16 18.39 2.85 5.63
N ASN A 17 18.35 2.78 6.96
CA ASN A 17 19.30 2.05 7.79
C ASN A 17 19.36 0.54 7.52
N VAL A 18 18.32 -0.06 6.92
CA VAL A 18 18.33 -1.47 6.47
C VAL A 18 18.97 -1.59 5.09
N LEU A 19 18.70 -0.65 4.18
CA LEU A 19 19.26 -0.65 2.83
C LEU A 19 20.77 -0.37 2.81
N ASP A 20 21.26 0.38 3.79
CA ASP A 20 22.67 0.76 3.92
C ASP A 20 23.51 -0.27 4.71
N ARG A 21 22.88 -1.34 5.24
CA ARG A 21 23.55 -2.38 6.04
C ARG A 21 23.49 -3.74 5.36
N PRO A 22 24.57 -4.19 4.68
CA PRO A 22 24.58 -5.44 3.91
C PRO A 22 24.16 -6.68 4.71
N GLU A 23 24.54 -6.77 5.98
CA GLU A 23 24.18 -7.88 6.88
C GLU A 23 22.66 -7.94 7.15
N LEU A 24 22.03 -6.79 7.44
CA LEU A 24 20.58 -6.71 7.65
C LEU A 24 19.82 -6.98 6.36
N LEU A 25 20.31 -6.44 5.25
CA LEU A 25 19.70 -6.66 3.95
C LEU A 25 19.74 -8.14 3.56
N LYS A 26 20.87 -8.83 3.80
CA LYS A 26 21.02 -10.27 3.56
C LYS A 26 20.03 -11.10 4.38
N LEU A 27 19.75 -10.69 5.62
CA LEU A 27 18.76 -11.35 6.48
C LEU A 27 17.31 -11.08 6.03
N ALA A 28 16.99 -9.86 5.62
CA ALA A 28 15.62 -9.46 5.22
C ALA A 28 15.24 -9.91 3.80
N MET A 29 16.22 -10.02 2.90
CA MET A 29 15.99 -10.27 1.47
C MET A 29 15.16 -11.53 1.17
N PRO A 30 15.39 -12.70 1.81
CA PRO A 30 14.57 -13.88 1.55
C PRO A 30 13.08 -13.64 1.81
N ALA A 31 12.73 -12.98 2.92
CA ALA A 31 11.34 -12.67 3.26
C ALA A 31 10.74 -11.65 2.28
N LEU A 32 11.46 -10.57 1.98
CA LEU A 32 10.99 -9.54 1.04
C LEU A 32 10.74 -10.11 -0.37
N LEU A 33 11.57 -11.04 -0.83
CA LEU A 33 11.38 -11.70 -2.12
C LEU A 33 10.24 -12.70 -2.10
N ALA A 34 10.03 -13.42 -0.98
CA ALA A 34 8.90 -14.32 -0.83
C ALA A 34 7.59 -13.54 -0.89
N ASP A 35 7.47 -12.45 -0.13
CA ASP A 35 6.29 -11.58 -0.16
C ASP A 35 6.08 -10.95 -1.55
N ALA A 36 7.18 -10.50 -2.19
CA ALA A 36 7.12 -9.98 -3.55
C ALA A 36 6.61 -11.01 -4.57
N ARG A 37 6.99 -12.28 -4.43
CA ARG A 37 6.47 -13.34 -5.29
C ARG A 37 4.99 -13.59 -5.05
N LEU A 38 4.48 -13.44 -3.83
CA LEU A 38 3.06 -13.65 -3.53
C LEU A 38 2.20 -12.61 -4.27
N TYR A 39 2.46 -11.32 -4.08
CA TYR A 39 1.61 -10.30 -4.71
C TYR A 39 1.83 -10.16 -6.22
N ARG A 40 3.03 -10.46 -6.75
CA ARG A 40 3.28 -10.38 -8.21
C ARG A 40 2.61 -11.51 -9.00
N ASN A 41 2.42 -12.66 -8.36
CA ASN A 41 1.78 -13.82 -8.99
C ASN A 41 0.31 -13.94 -8.58
N TYR A 42 -0.22 -12.97 -7.83
CA TYR A 42 -1.64 -12.93 -7.53
C TYR A 42 -2.43 -12.69 -8.82
N VAL A 43 -3.30 -13.64 -9.14
CA VAL A 43 -4.30 -13.49 -10.20
C VAL A 43 -5.64 -13.36 -9.51
N TYR A 44 -6.29 -12.22 -9.71
CA TYR A 44 -7.61 -11.97 -9.15
C TYR A 44 -8.60 -13.02 -9.68
N SER A 45 -9.36 -13.62 -8.77
CA SER A 45 -10.52 -14.42 -9.09
C SER A 45 -11.74 -13.63 -8.71
N GLU A 46 -12.65 -13.42 -9.66
CA GLU A 46 -13.90 -12.71 -9.39
C GLU A 46 -14.69 -13.38 -8.26
N ALA A 47 -15.22 -12.55 -7.37
CA ALA A 47 -16.09 -12.94 -6.28
C ALA A 47 -17.19 -11.88 -6.10
N PRO A 48 -18.34 -12.23 -5.50
CA PRO A 48 -19.35 -11.24 -5.15
C PRO A 48 -18.77 -10.12 -4.27
N PRO A 49 -19.17 -8.85 -4.49
CA PRO A 49 -18.73 -7.75 -3.64
C PRO A 49 -19.15 -7.94 -2.17
N LEU A 50 -18.37 -7.37 -1.26
CA LEU A 50 -18.61 -7.49 0.19
C LEU A 50 -19.84 -6.69 0.62
N ASP A 51 -20.62 -7.24 1.57
CA ASP A 51 -21.72 -6.53 2.22
C ASP A 51 -21.25 -5.66 3.40
N LEU A 52 -20.09 -5.00 3.26
CA LEU A 52 -19.44 -4.20 4.29
C LEU A 52 -18.94 -2.86 3.70
N PRO A 53 -19.01 -1.74 4.45
CA PRO A 53 -18.40 -0.49 4.01
C PRO A 53 -16.90 -0.63 3.74
N ILE A 54 -16.40 0.06 2.71
CA ILE A 54 -14.97 0.11 2.39
C ILE A 54 -14.48 1.57 2.43
N PHE A 55 -13.42 1.79 3.20
CA PHE A 55 -12.68 3.05 3.23
C PHE A 55 -11.28 2.81 2.64
N ALA A 56 -11.07 3.30 1.41
CA ALA A 56 -9.83 3.14 0.67
C ALA A 56 -8.99 4.42 0.74
N TYR A 57 -7.70 4.26 1.02
CA TYR A 57 -6.75 5.35 1.19
C TYR A 57 -5.54 5.15 0.27
N GLY A 58 -5.03 6.22 -0.32
CA GLY A 58 -3.82 6.20 -1.15
C GLY A 58 -2.93 7.43 -0.94
N GLY A 59 -1.67 7.32 -1.31
CA GLY A 59 -0.73 8.45 -1.31
C GLY A 59 -0.80 9.21 -2.63
N GLU A 60 -0.87 10.53 -2.59
CA GLU A 60 -0.91 11.39 -3.79
C GLU A 60 0.32 11.21 -4.70
N ASN A 61 1.47 10.88 -4.09
CA ASN A 61 2.76 10.73 -4.78
C ASN A 61 3.24 9.26 -4.75
N ASP A 62 2.35 8.28 -4.57
CA ASP A 62 2.73 6.87 -4.60
C ASP A 62 3.14 6.44 -6.03
N PRO A 63 4.39 5.99 -6.26
CA PRO A 63 4.86 5.60 -7.59
C PRO A 63 4.25 4.27 -8.10
N ASN A 64 3.64 3.48 -7.22
CA ASN A 64 3.10 2.15 -7.53
C ASN A 64 1.57 2.13 -7.61
N VAL A 65 0.90 3.02 -6.88
CA VAL A 65 -0.56 3.01 -6.72
C VAL A 65 -1.14 4.34 -7.16
N THR A 66 -1.94 4.33 -8.24
CA THR A 66 -2.63 5.53 -8.73
C THR A 66 -3.96 5.72 -8.01
N ALA A 67 -4.52 6.93 -8.07
CA ALA A 67 -5.88 7.19 -7.56
C ALA A 67 -6.94 6.28 -8.21
N ALA A 68 -6.76 5.91 -9.49
CA ALA A 68 -7.67 4.99 -10.17
C ALA A 68 -7.59 3.56 -9.58
N HIS A 69 -6.40 3.09 -9.19
CA HIS A 69 -6.25 1.80 -8.50
C HIS A 69 -6.99 1.79 -7.16
N VAL A 70 -6.96 2.91 -6.42
CA VAL A 70 -7.67 3.04 -5.14
C VAL A 70 -9.18 3.11 -5.36
N GLU A 71 -9.64 3.89 -6.35
CA GLU A 71 -11.05 4.04 -6.69
C GLU A 71 -11.70 2.73 -7.16
N ALA A 72 -10.95 1.84 -7.83
CA ALA A 72 -11.44 0.54 -8.28
C ALA A 72 -11.96 -0.36 -7.14
N TRP A 73 -11.56 -0.10 -5.89
CA TRP A 73 -12.12 -0.78 -4.72
C TRP A 73 -13.63 -0.53 -4.52
N ARG A 74 -14.21 0.48 -5.17
CA ARG A 74 -15.66 0.68 -5.24
C ARG A 74 -16.40 -0.57 -5.73
N GLU A 75 -15.79 -1.31 -6.66
CA GLU A 75 -16.37 -2.52 -7.24
C GLU A 75 -16.41 -3.70 -6.24
N GLN A 76 -15.69 -3.59 -5.11
CA GLN A 76 -15.51 -4.65 -4.13
C GLN A 76 -16.50 -4.57 -2.95
N THR A 77 -17.45 -3.63 -2.97
CA THR A 77 -18.51 -3.51 -1.95
C THR A 77 -19.88 -3.19 -2.54
N THR A 78 -20.94 -3.69 -1.90
CA THR A 78 -22.32 -3.27 -2.14
C THR A 78 -22.78 -2.13 -1.22
N ARG A 79 -21.95 -1.76 -0.24
CA ARG A 79 -22.23 -0.73 0.78
C ARG A 79 -21.49 0.56 0.46
N THR A 80 -21.45 1.46 1.43
CA THR A 80 -20.76 2.74 1.32
C THR A 80 -19.30 2.53 0.96
N PHE A 81 -18.84 3.24 -0.07
CA PHE A 81 -17.45 3.33 -0.45
C PHE A 81 -16.95 4.76 -0.29
N THR A 82 -15.80 4.93 0.37
CA THR A 82 -15.09 6.20 0.49
C THR A 82 -13.66 6.03 -0.01
N CYS A 83 -13.22 6.95 -0.87
CA CYS A 83 -11.85 7.03 -1.35
C CYS A 83 -11.20 8.34 -0.87
N ARG A 84 -9.97 8.26 -0.37
CA ARG A 84 -9.19 9.41 0.09
C ARG A 84 -7.74 9.30 -0.39
N MET A 85 -7.32 10.27 -1.19
CA MET A 85 -5.90 10.49 -1.45
C MET A 85 -5.34 11.43 -0.37
N LEU A 86 -4.18 11.07 0.18
CA LEU A 86 -3.52 11.77 1.28
C LEU A 86 -2.13 12.24 0.84
N PRO A 87 -1.63 13.38 1.37
CA PRO A 87 -0.28 13.83 1.12
C PRO A 87 0.75 12.75 1.51
N GLY A 88 1.68 12.47 0.59
CA GLY A 88 2.75 11.47 0.80
C GLY A 88 2.84 10.46 -0.34
N GLY A 89 3.87 9.61 -0.26
CA GLY A 89 4.10 8.50 -1.21
C GLY A 89 3.53 7.18 -0.71
N HIS A 90 4.20 6.08 -1.04
CA HIS A 90 3.75 4.72 -0.73
C HIS A 90 3.48 4.46 0.76
N PHE A 91 4.25 5.08 1.66
CA PHE A 91 4.06 4.97 3.10
C PHE A 91 3.29 6.17 3.69
N PHE A 92 2.33 6.75 2.95
CA PHE A 92 1.46 7.84 3.43
C PHE A 92 0.79 7.51 4.78
N ILE A 93 0.59 6.22 5.09
CA ILE A 93 0.01 5.75 6.36
C ILE A 93 0.82 6.20 7.60
N GLN A 94 2.11 6.47 7.44
CA GLN A 94 2.99 6.97 8.50
C GLN A 94 2.89 8.50 8.68
N GLN A 95 2.19 9.19 7.79
CA GLN A 95 2.07 10.66 7.82
C GLN A 95 1.05 11.11 8.87
N PRO A 96 1.25 12.30 9.49
CA PRO A 96 0.33 12.83 10.49
C PRO A 96 -1.12 13.00 10.02
N ALA A 97 -1.33 13.14 8.70
CA ALA A 97 -2.65 13.31 8.10
C ALA A 97 -3.52 12.04 8.12
N PHE A 98 -2.93 10.83 8.20
CA PHE A 98 -3.69 9.58 8.10
C PHE A 98 -4.56 9.28 9.34
N PRO A 99 -4.05 9.27 10.59
CA PRO A 99 -4.87 8.96 11.77
C PRO A 99 -6.13 9.83 11.95
N PRO A 100 -6.12 11.17 11.80
CA PRO A 100 -7.34 11.96 11.90
C PRO A 100 -8.32 11.70 10.75
N CYS A 101 -7.83 11.40 9.54
CA CYS A 101 -8.68 11.02 8.41
C CYS A 101 -9.43 9.72 8.69
N LEU A 102 -8.71 8.70 9.15
CA LEU A 102 -9.28 7.39 9.52
C LEU A 102 -10.36 7.55 10.62
N ARG A 103 -10.06 8.31 11.68
CA ARG A 103 -11.04 8.53 12.77
C ARG A 103 -12.32 9.19 12.30
N ARG A 104 -12.22 10.18 11.41
CA ARG A 104 -13.40 10.87 10.87
C ARG A 104 -14.29 9.90 10.08
N ASP A 105 -13.68 9.08 9.24
CA ASP A 105 -14.44 8.20 8.36
C ASP A 105 -15.05 7.01 9.12
N LEU A 106 -14.43 6.56 10.22
CA LEU A 106 -14.98 5.52 11.12
C LEU A 106 -16.02 6.03 12.14
N ALA A 107 -16.15 7.34 12.33
CA ALA A 107 -17.05 7.93 13.31
C ALA A 107 -18.47 8.20 12.79
N GLY A 108 -18.74 7.85 11.52
CA GLY A 108 -20.07 7.91 10.89
C GLY A 108 -20.76 6.55 10.88
#